data_AF-A0A1Y3Y8V1-F1
#
_entry.id   AF-A0A1Y3Y8V1-F1
#
_cell.length_a   1.000
_cell.length_b   1.000
_cell.length_c   1.000
_cell.angle_alpha   90.00
_cell.angle_beta   90.00
_cell.angle_gamma   90.00
#
_symmetry.space_group_name_H-M   'P 1'
#
loop_
_entity.id
_entity.type
_entity.pdbx_description
1 polymer ?
#
loop_
_entity_poly.entity_id
_entity_poly.type
_entity_poly.pdbx_seq_one_letter_code
_entity_poly.pdbx_strand_id
1 'polypeptide(L)'
;MFRLSPIKLWRKISVIIFLIAVIFTLIGTFSIHDNLVIHWSGAGVPNNSTGKWILWVMLLLVFLSMFTHSSFSKKRSGQNSLSIEMSGALSSGLAAMWTIIIIILVTYNFYTMIAIPIIGTIAIVFCYILLAVIAYIRDRKNIKS
;
A
#
# COMPACT_ATOMS: atom_id res chain seq x y z
N MET A 1 -7.26 -18.41 8.01
CA MET A 1 -8.36 -17.48 8.33
C MET A 1 -7.86 -16.06 8.17
N PHE A 2 -8.57 -15.24 7.40
CA PHE A 2 -8.26 -13.81 7.27
C PHE A 2 -8.52 -13.12 8.61
N ARG A 3 -7.46 -12.55 9.20
CA ARG A 3 -7.53 -11.79 10.44
C ARG A 3 -6.77 -10.48 10.24
N LEU A 4 -7.35 -9.38 10.69
CA LEU A 4 -6.66 -8.09 10.74
C LEU A 4 -5.65 -8.10 11.88
N SER A 5 -4.69 -7.17 11.84
CA SER A 5 -3.72 -7.02 12.92
C SER A 5 -4.45 -6.89 14.28
N PRO A 6 -4.01 -7.62 15.32
CA PRO A 6 -4.61 -7.53 16.65
C PRO A 6 -4.37 -6.16 17.30
N ILE A 7 -3.36 -5.42 16.84
CA ILE A 7 -3.02 -4.09 17.34
C ILE A 7 -3.98 -3.05 16.74
N LYS A 8 -4.68 -2.33 17.61
CA LYS A 8 -5.69 -1.33 17.22
C LYS A 8 -5.16 -0.28 16.25
N LEU A 9 -3.90 0.17 16.41
CA LEU A 9 -3.27 1.17 15.55
C LEU A 9 -3.18 0.68 14.10
N TRP A 10 -2.46 -0.43 13.88
CA TRP A 10 -2.24 -0.99 12.53
C TRP A 10 -3.54 -1.37 11.84
N ARG A 11 -4.50 -1.90 12.61
CA ARG A 11 -5.84 -2.21 12.11
C ARG A 11 -6.55 -0.96 11.59
N LYS A 12 -6.58 0.13 12.37
CA LYS A 12 -7.21 1.39 11.95
C LYS A 12 -6.52 1.98 10.72
N ILE A 13 -5.19 2.02 10.71
CA ILE A 13 -4.40 2.50 9.57
C ILE A 13 -4.74 1.71 8.31
N SER A 14 -4.70 0.38 8.37
CA SER A 14 -5.04 -0.50 7.24
C SER A 14 -6.45 -0.24 6.69
N VAL A 15 -7.45 -0.08 7.57
CA VAL A 15 -8.84 0.17 7.16
C VAL A 15 -8.98 1.53 6.48
N ILE A 16 -8.37 2.58 7.04
CA ILE A 16 -8.40 3.93 6.45
C ILE A 16 -7.75 3.93 5.06
N ILE A 17 -6.58 3.30 4.94
CA ILE A 17 -5.84 3.16 3.68
C ILE A 17 -6.68 2.42 2.63
N PHE A 18 -7.39 1.37 3.03
CA PHE A 18 -8.27 0.62 2.14
C PHE A 18 -9.47 1.47 1.68
N LEU A 19 -10.10 2.24 2.58
CA LEU A 19 -11.19 3.13 2.19
C LEU A 19 -10.73 4.20 1.18
N ILE A 20 -9.53 4.76 1.36
CA ILE A 20 -8.93 5.67 0.39
C ILE A 20 -8.74 4.98 -0.97
N ALA A 21 -8.24 3.74 -0.98
CA ALA A 21 -8.10 2.97 -2.22
C ALA A 21 -9.44 2.74 -2.92
N VAL A 22 -10.50 2.42 -2.17
CA VAL A 22 -11.86 2.27 -2.72
C VAL A 22 -12.31 3.57 -3.38
N ILE A 23 -12.17 4.71 -2.71
CA ILE A 23 -12.56 6.02 -3.25
C ILE A 23 -11.84 6.30 -4.57
N PHE A 24 -10.51 6.18 -4.60
CA PHE A 24 -9.74 6.44 -5.82
C PHE A 24 -10.03 5.42 -6.93
N THR A 25 -10.24 4.15 -6.59
CA THR A 25 -10.62 3.12 -7.57
C THR A 25 -11.98 3.44 -8.22
N LEU A 26 -12.95 3.90 -7.44
CA LEU A 26 -14.25 4.33 -7.96
C LEU A 26 -14.11 5.57 -8.85
N ILE A 27 -13.36 6.59 -8.41
CA ILE A 27 -13.04 7.77 -9.24
C ILE A 27 -12.42 7.33 -10.57
N GLY A 28 -11.39 6.49 -10.53
CA GLY A 28 -10.73 5.98 -11.72
C GLY A 28 -11.68 5.18 -12.63
N THR A 29 -12.56 4.37 -12.06
CA THR A 29 -13.48 3.51 -12.84
C THR A 29 -14.52 4.33 -13.61
N PHE A 30 -15.09 5.36 -12.98
CA PHE A 30 -16.19 6.15 -13.54
C PHE A 30 -15.72 7.37 -14.33
N SER A 31 -14.57 7.95 -14.00
CA SER A 31 -14.10 9.17 -14.64
C SER A 31 -13.08 8.92 -15.76
N ILE A 32 -12.38 7.79 -15.76
CA ILE A 32 -11.40 7.48 -16.82
C ILE A 32 -12.09 6.71 -17.95
N HIS A 33 -12.04 7.31 -19.15
CA HIS A 33 -12.65 6.78 -20.36
C HIS A 33 -11.64 6.00 -21.20
N ASP A 34 -10.37 6.40 -21.18
CA ASP A 34 -9.28 5.79 -21.94
C ASP A 34 -8.49 4.74 -21.13
N ASN A 35 -7.43 4.19 -21.74
CA ASN A 35 -6.50 3.30 -21.06
C ASN A 35 -5.61 4.06 -20.06
N LEU A 36 -5.30 3.41 -18.94
CA LEU A 36 -4.42 3.91 -17.90
C LEU A 36 -2.96 3.70 -18.27
N VAL A 37 -2.16 4.76 -18.23
CA VAL A 37 -0.69 4.66 -18.29
C VAL A 37 -0.17 4.00 -17.03
N ILE A 38 0.56 2.90 -17.18
CA ILE A 38 1.13 2.13 -16.07
C ILE A 38 2.65 2.10 -16.07
N HIS A 39 3.28 2.57 -17.14
CA HIS A 39 4.72 2.53 -17.29
C HIS A 39 5.24 3.80 -17.96
N TRP A 40 6.33 4.31 -17.41
CA TRP A 40 7.03 5.49 -17.90
C TRP A 40 8.48 5.11 -18.22
N SER A 41 9.02 5.66 -19.30
CA SER A 41 10.45 5.58 -19.61
C SER A 41 11.28 6.41 -18.63
N GLY A 42 12.61 6.28 -18.68
CA GLY A 42 13.53 7.11 -17.88
C GLY A 42 13.42 8.62 -18.16
N ALA A 43 12.89 9.00 -19.33
CA ALA A 43 12.59 10.39 -19.69
C ALA A 43 11.18 10.84 -19.22
N GLY A 44 10.43 9.98 -18.55
CA GLY A 44 9.07 10.25 -18.08
C GLY A 44 7.96 10.10 -19.12
N VAL A 45 8.30 9.62 -20.31
CA VAL A 45 7.32 9.43 -21.39
C VAL A 45 6.55 8.12 -21.15
N PRO A 46 5.20 8.13 -21.15
CA PRO A 46 4.38 6.93 -21.13
C PRO A 46 4.80 5.93 -22.20
N ASN A 47 5.04 4.67 -21.83
CA ASN A 47 5.44 3.61 -22.78
C ASN A 47 4.58 2.34 -22.69
N ASN A 48 3.67 2.25 -21.72
CA ASN A 48 2.69 1.17 -21.68
C ASN A 48 1.40 1.61 -21.00
N SER A 49 0.27 1.09 -21.49
CA SER A 49 -1.05 1.36 -20.94
C SER A 49 -1.85 0.08 -20.79
N THR A 50 -2.81 0.08 -19.87
CA THR A 50 -3.72 -1.05 -19.63
C THR A 50 -5.14 -0.55 -19.36
N GLY A 51 -6.12 -1.43 -19.50
CA GLY A 51 -7.50 -1.10 -19.19
C GLY A 51 -7.72 -0.80 -17.70
N LYS A 52 -8.76 -0.02 -17.40
CA LYS A 52 -9.14 0.37 -16.03
C LYS A 52 -9.49 -0.76 -15.05
N TRP A 53 -9.67 -1.98 -15.55
CA TRP A 53 -9.77 -3.18 -14.72
C TRP A 53 -8.56 -3.38 -13.80
N ILE A 54 -7.37 -2.84 -14.16
CA ILE A 54 -6.17 -2.95 -13.32
C ILE A 54 -6.36 -2.31 -11.93
N LEU A 55 -7.17 -1.26 -11.82
CA LEU A 55 -7.45 -0.59 -10.54
C LEU A 55 -8.17 -1.55 -9.58
N TRP A 56 -9.06 -2.39 -10.09
CA TRP A 56 -9.77 -3.40 -9.30
C TRP A 56 -8.85 -4.51 -8.82
N VAL A 57 -7.89 -4.92 -9.66
CA VAL A 57 -6.86 -5.89 -9.24
C VAL A 57 -5.97 -5.30 -8.15
N MET A 58 -5.54 -4.04 -8.30
CA MET A 58 -4.78 -3.36 -7.26
C MET A 58 -5.59 -3.19 -5.98
N LEU A 59 -6.88 -2.87 -6.06
CA LEU A 59 -7.76 -2.80 -4.90
C LEU A 59 -7.86 -4.15 -4.17
N LEU A 60 -7.95 -5.25 -4.93
CA LEU A 60 -7.89 -6.60 -4.35
C LEU A 60 -6.55 -6.85 -3.64
N LEU A 61 -5.43 -6.38 -4.20
CA LEU A 61 -4.12 -6.46 -3.55
C LEU A 61 -4.06 -5.62 -2.26
N VAL A 62 -4.66 -4.42 -2.23
CA VAL A 62 -4.80 -3.63 -0.99
C VAL A 62 -5.57 -4.45 0.06
N PHE A 63 -6.72 -5.01 -0.33
CA PHE A 63 -7.56 -5.81 0.56
C PHE A 63 -6.79 -7.00 1.14
N LEU A 64 -6.14 -7.81 0.29
CA LEU A 64 -5.37 -8.97 0.72
C LEU A 64 -4.19 -8.57 1.62
N SER A 65 -3.54 -7.43 1.32
CA SER A 65 -2.41 -6.92 2.08
C SER A 65 -2.74 -6.66 3.55
N MET A 66 -3.98 -6.24 3.88
CA MET A 66 -4.43 -5.99 5.26
C MET A 66 -4.41 -7.25 6.15
N PHE A 67 -4.40 -8.44 5.56
CA PHE A 67 -4.45 -9.72 6.28
C PHE A 67 -3.09 -10.42 6.35
N THR A 68 -2.07 -9.88 5.69
CA THR A 68 -0.73 -10.49 5.59
C THR A 68 0.01 -10.53 6.92
N HIS A 69 -0.38 -9.72 7.92
CA HIS A 69 0.24 -9.72 9.25
C HIS A 69 0.35 -11.14 9.85
N SER A 70 -0.68 -11.96 9.64
CA SER A 70 -0.76 -13.34 10.16
C SER A 70 0.25 -14.28 9.50
N SER A 71 0.69 -13.98 8.28
CA SER A 71 1.73 -14.73 7.59
C SER A 71 3.11 -14.32 8.06
N PHE A 72 3.32 -13.03 8.36
CA PHE A 72 4.59 -12.51 8.89
C PHE A 72 4.87 -12.91 10.34
N SER A 73 3.83 -13.08 11.16
CA SER A 73 3.98 -13.48 12.56
C SER A 73 4.08 -14.99 12.77
N LYS A 74 3.89 -15.81 11.72
CA LYS A 74 4.02 -17.27 11.82
C LYS A 74 5.49 -17.68 11.84
N LYS A 75 5.86 -18.47 12.85
CA LYS A 75 7.16 -19.15 12.91
C LYS A 75 7.23 -20.22 11.81
N ARG A 76 8.28 -20.21 10.99
CA ARG A 76 8.54 -21.21 9.95
C ARG A 76 9.91 -21.82 10.19
N SER A 77 10.13 -23.06 9.72
CA SER A 77 11.44 -23.70 9.80
C SER A 77 12.47 -22.84 9.05
N GLY A 78 13.53 -22.39 9.74
CA GLY A 78 14.58 -21.56 9.16
C GLY A 78 14.31 -20.05 9.14
N GLN A 79 13.17 -19.56 9.63
CA GLN A 79 12.89 -18.13 9.70
C GLN A 79 12.25 -17.71 11.01
N ASN A 80 12.82 -16.68 11.65
CA ASN A 80 12.25 -16.07 12.84
C ASN A 80 10.97 -15.33 12.50
N SER A 81 9.94 -15.49 13.33
CA SER A 81 8.70 -14.73 13.22
C SER A 81 8.95 -13.26 13.52
N LEU A 82 8.34 -12.37 12.74
CA LEU A 82 8.34 -10.94 13.05
C LEU A 82 7.51 -10.67 14.31
N SER A 83 7.87 -9.62 15.06
CA SER A 83 7.05 -9.16 16.18
C SER A 83 5.65 -8.77 15.69
N ILE A 84 4.67 -8.82 16.60
CA ILE A 84 3.27 -8.50 16.26
C ILE A 84 3.17 -7.03 15.78
N GLU A 85 3.98 -6.13 16.36
CA GLU A 85 4.09 -4.73 15.93
C GLU A 85 4.67 -4.61 14.52
N MET A 86 5.81 -5.26 14.24
CA MET A 86 6.47 -5.17 12.93
C MET A 86 5.64 -5.84 11.81
N SER A 87 5.01 -6.97 12.10
CA SER A 87 4.10 -7.64 11.15
C SER A 87 2.85 -6.81 10.84
N GLY A 88 2.30 -6.10 11.83
CA GLY A 88 1.20 -5.14 11.62
C GLY A 88 1.61 -3.94 10.78
N ALA A 89 2.81 -3.41 11.02
CA ALA A 89 3.37 -2.30 10.24
C ALA A 89 3.64 -2.67 8.80
N LEU A 90 4.26 -3.82 8.53
CA LEU A 90 4.52 -4.30 7.17
C LEU A 90 3.23 -4.59 6.40
N SER A 91 2.23 -5.19 7.06
CA SER A 91 0.91 -5.40 6.47
C SER A 91 0.22 -4.09 6.10
N SER A 92 0.32 -3.08 6.97
CA SER A 92 -0.20 -1.74 6.71
C SER A 92 0.58 -1.02 5.61
N GLY A 93 1.91 -1.20 5.56
CA GLY A 93 2.78 -0.64 4.53
C GLY A 93 2.54 -1.22 3.14
N LEU A 94 2.27 -2.54 3.05
CA LEU A 94 1.85 -3.17 1.81
C LEU A 94 0.52 -2.61 1.31
N ALA A 95 -0.47 -2.47 2.20
CA ALA A 95 -1.72 -1.81 1.84
C ALA A 95 -1.48 -0.36 1.36
N ALA A 96 -0.63 0.39 2.07
CA ALA A 96 -0.27 1.76 1.71
C ALA A 96 0.37 1.85 0.32
N MET A 97 1.31 0.95 0.02
CA MET A 97 1.99 0.89 -1.27
C MET A 97 0.99 0.76 -2.42
N TRP A 98 0.10 -0.23 -2.36
CA TRP A 98 -0.90 -0.43 -3.41
C TRP A 98 -1.88 0.75 -3.50
N THR A 99 -2.29 1.33 -2.37
CA THR A 99 -3.14 2.52 -2.36
C THR A 99 -2.45 3.72 -3.01
N ILE A 100 -1.17 3.97 -2.71
CA ILE A 100 -0.41 5.07 -3.32
C ILE A 100 -0.27 4.84 -4.83
N ILE A 101 -0.04 3.59 -5.28
CA ILE A 101 0.00 3.26 -6.71
C ILE A 101 -1.35 3.59 -7.38
N ILE A 102 -2.48 3.20 -6.78
CA ILE A 102 -3.81 3.55 -7.29
C ILE A 102 -3.96 5.08 -7.41
N ILE A 103 -3.55 5.83 -6.39
CA ILE A 103 -3.59 7.30 -6.40
C ILE A 103 -2.72 7.87 -7.53
N ILE A 104 -1.50 7.37 -7.71
CA ILE A 104 -0.60 7.80 -8.80
C ILE A 104 -1.27 7.60 -10.15
N LEU A 105 -1.80 6.40 -10.41
CA LEU A 105 -2.42 6.05 -11.69
C LEU A 105 -3.61 6.96 -12.00
N VAL A 106 -4.50 7.12 -11.04
CA VAL A 106 -5.71 7.93 -11.20
C VAL A 106 -5.35 9.41 -11.35
N THR A 107 -4.47 9.94 -10.49
CA THR A 107 -4.08 11.36 -10.52
C THR A 107 -3.30 11.71 -11.78
N TYR A 108 -2.37 10.83 -12.21
CA TYR A 108 -1.61 11.03 -13.44
C TYR A 108 -2.51 11.05 -14.67
N ASN A 109 -3.61 10.29 -14.67
CA ASN A 109 -4.57 10.32 -15.77
C ASN A 109 -5.25 11.69 -15.91
N PHE A 110 -5.56 12.37 -14.81
CA PHE A 110 -6.14 13.72 -14.84
C PHE A 110 -5.10 14.81 -15.06
N TYR A 111 -3.90 14.59 -14.54
CA TYR A 111 -2.80 15.54 -14.58
C TYR A 111 -1.56 14.80 -15.06
N THR A 112 -1.26 14.84 -16.36
CA THR A 112 -0.13 14.11 -16.96
C THR A 112 1.22 14.75 -16.64
N MET A 113 1.53 14.89 -15.35
CA MET A 113 2.76 15.48 -14.82
C MET A 113 3.70 14.39 -14.32
N ILE A 114 4.94 14.38 -14.82
CA ILE A 114 5.98 13.44 -14.39
C ILE A 114 6.28 13.52 -12.88
N ALA A 115 6.02 14.66 -12.26
CA ALA A 115 6.20 14.84 -10.81
C ALA A 115 5.33 13.87 -9.99
N ILE A 116 4.16 13.46 -10.49
CA ILE A 116 3.23 12.58 -9.77
C ILE A 116 3.82 11.19 -9.48
N PRO A 117 4.29 10.41 -10.49
CA PRO A 117 4.92 9.13 -10.21
C PRO A 117 6.21 9.26 -9.38
N ILE A 118 6.96 10.36 -9.52
CA ILE A 118 8.18 10.63 -8.72
C ILE A 118 7.81 10.82 -7.23
N ILE A 119 6.92 11.76 -6.93
CA ILE A 119 6.46 12.04 -5.57
C ILE A 119 5.82 10.79 -4.96
N GLY A 120 5.01 10.08 -5.73
CA GLY A 120 4.38 8.84 -5.28
C GLY A 120 5.40 7.74 -4.93
N THR A 121 6.46 7.57 -5.73
CA THR A 121 7.53 6.62 -5.43
C THR A 121 8.26 6.99 -4.14
N ILE A 122 8.59 8.27 -3.96
CA ILE A 122 9.20 8.77 -2.72
C ILE A 122 8.27 8.52 -1.53
N ALA A 123 6.96 8.76 -1.69
CA ALA A 123 5.97 8.53 -0.65
C ALA A 123 5.87 7.05 -0.24
N ILE A 124 5.99 6.10 -1.18
CA ILE A 124 6.03 4.66 -0.88
C ILE A 124 7.23 4.33 0.01
N VAL A 125 8.44 4.76 -0.38
CA VAL A 125 9.68 4.50 0.37
C VAL A 125 9.61 5.11 1.76
N PHE A 126 9.20 6.38 1.85
CA PHE A 126 9.04 7.08 3.11
C PHE A 126 8.00 6.42 4.02
N CYS A 127 6.88 5.95 3.47
CA CYS A 127 5.83 5.27 4.23
C CYS A 127 6.37 3.99 4.89
N TYR A 128 7.11 3.16 4.16
CA TYR A 128 7.71 1.95 4.75
C TYR A 128 8.69 2.27 5.88
N ILE A 129 9.58 3.25 5.69
CA ILE A 129 10.54 3.67 6.71
C ILE A 129 9.80 4.15 7.96
N LEU A 130 8.80 5.03 7.78
CA LEU A 130 8.03 5.62 8.87
C LEU A 130 7.29 4.54 9.68
N LEU A 131 6.57 3.63 9.01
CA LEU A 131 5.81 2.58 9.69
C LEU A 131 6.73 1.62 10.43
N ALA A 132 7.88 1.27 9.86
CA ALA A 132 8.89 0.42 10.51
C ALA A 132 9.49 1.09 11.76
N VAL A 133 9.81 2.39 11.70
CA VAL A 133 10.31 3.15 12.84
C VAL A 133 9.26 3.23 13.96
N ILE A 134 8.01 3.52 13.62
CA ILE A 134 6.90 3.53 14.60
C ILE A 134 6.75 2.17 15.27
N ALA A 135 6.80 1.09 14.50
CA ALA A 135 6.73 -0.27 15.04
C ALA A 135 7.88 -0.57 15.99
N TYR A 136 9.12 -0.22 15.59
CA TYR A 136 10.31 -0.43 16.40
C TYR A 136 10.23 0.31 17.74
N ILE A 137 9.86 1.60 17.74
CA ILE A 137 9.73 2.41 18.96
C ILE A 137 8.67 1.81 19.90
N ARG A 138 7.53 1.38 19.35
CA ARG A 138 6.43 0.81 20.15
C ARG A 138 6.78 -0.56 20.72
N ASP A 139 7.44 -1.41 19.95
CA ASP A 139 7.92 -2.72 20.39
C ASP A 139 8.92 -2.57 21.55
N ARG A 140 9.90 -1.66 21.41
CA ARG A 140 10.88 -1.36 22.46
C ARG A 140 10.26 -0.81 23.75
N LYS A 141 9.17 -0.04 23.63
CA LYS A 141 8.44 0.50 24.79
C LYS A 141 7.67 -0.59 25.53
N ASN A 142 7.06 -1.53 24.80
CA ASN A 142 6.34 -2.65 25.40
C ASN A 142 7.27 -3.65 26.10
N ILE A 143 8.52 -3.83 25.63
CA ILE A 143 9.50 -4.70 26.29
C ILE A 143 10.00 -4.14 27.63
N LYS A 144 9.93 -2.82 27.83
CA LYS A 144 10.37 -2.15 29.06
C LYS A 144 9.28 -2.01 30.13
N SER A 145 8.04 -2.38 29.81
CA SER A 145 6.88 -2.35 30.72
C SER A 145 6.59 -3.73 31.28
#